data_AF-A0A348V3E5-F1
#
_entry.id   AF-A0A348V3E5-F1
#
_cell.length_a   1.000
_cell.length_b   1.000
_cell.length_c   1.000
_cell.angle_alpha   90.00
_cell.angle_beta   90.00
_cell.angle_gamma   90.00
#
_symmetry.space_group_name_H-M   'P 1'
#
loop_
_entity.id
_entity.type
_entity.pdbx_description
1 polymer ?
#
loop_
_entity_poly.entity_id
_entity_poly.type
_entity_poly.pdbx_seq_one_letter_code
_entity_poly.pdbx_strand_id
1 'polypeptide(L)'
;MEEKIKIETKPAKSPVLAGIFSAIFPGTGAIYNGSYLKGIMYIIIFAGLVTIQSRGGQPFVGLLLAGFYFFQIIDAVNEARRLSAAASPTAEGAQGTRIAVEAELDIARPSGSISWGIILILLGGLFLLANYEVISYDALIDYWPLALIGLGLKLLADYFYGKRSSKKS
;
A
#
# COMPACT_ATOMS: atom_id res chain seq x y z
N MET A 1 -0.52 -4.29 50.65
CA MET A 1 0.10 -5.06 49.56
C MET A 1 -0.13 -4.24 48.31
N GLU A 2 0.92 -3.63 47.77
CA GLU A 2 0.83 -2.76 46.60
C GLU A 2 0.77 -3.65 45.36
N GLU A 3 -0.41 -3.73 44.76
CA GLU A 3 -0.63 -4.48 43.53
C GLU A 3 0.03 -3.70 42.39
N LYS A 4 1.24 -4.13 41.99
CA LYS A 4 1.94 -3.57 40.84
C LYS A 4 1.11 -3.86 39.59
N ILE A 5 0.39 -2.86 39.10
CA ILE A 5 -0.27 -2.89 37.79
C ILE A 5 0.83 -3.08 36.74
N LYS A 6 0.97 -4.32 36.27
CA LYS A 6 1.88 -4.69 35.20
C LYS A 6 1.33 -4.07 33.92
N ILE A 7 1.87 -2.91 33.54
CA ILE A 7 1.55 -2.25 32.27
C ILE A 7 1.95 -3.24 31.18
N GLU A 8 0.95 -3.85 30.54
CA GLU A 8 1.14 -4.78 29.45
C GLU A 8 1.64 -3.96 28.24
N THR A 9 2.95 -3.90 28.10
CA THR A 9 3.62 -3.28 26.96
C THR A 9 3.21 -4.04 25.71
N LYS A 10 2.39 -3.41 24.85
CA LYS A 10 1.98 -3.95 23.55
C LYS A 10 3.24 -4.41 22.81
N PRO A 11 3.40 -5.71 22.51
CA PRO A 11 4.65 -6.24 22.00
C PRO A 11 5.00 -5.59 20.66
N ALA A 12 6.26 -5.19 20.51
CA ALA A 12 6.76 -4.61 19.26
C ALA A 12 6.53 -5.62 18.12
N LYS A 13 5.81 -5.19 17.08
CA LYS A 13 5.52 -6.06 15.92
C LYS A 13 6.83 -6.44 15.24
N SER A 14 6.96 -7.69 14.81
CA SER A 14 8.20 -8.17 14.18
C SER A 14 8.16 -7.95 12.66
N PRO A 15 9.09 -7.16 12.09
CA PRO A 15 9.16 -6.97 10.64
C PRO A 15 9.43 -8.24 9.85
N VAL A 16 10.14 -9.18 10.46
CA VAL A 16 10.44 -10.48 9.83
C VAL A 16 9.17 -11.32 9.70
N LEU A 17 8.32 -11.34 10.74
CA LEU A 17 7.04 -12.07 10.66
C LEU A 17 6.08 -11.45 9.65
N ALA A 18 6.03 -10.12 9.55
CA ALA A 18 5.21 -9.44 8.53
C ALA A 18 5.64 -9.85 7.11
N GLY A 19 6.95 -9.91 6.85
CA GLY A 19 7.48 -10.38 5.58
C GLY A 19 7.18 -11.86 5.29
N ILE A 20 7.35 -12.74 6.28
CA ILE A 20 7.06 -14.17 6.14
C ILE A 20 5.58 -14.41 5.83
N PHE A 21 4.68 -13.75 6.56
CA PHE A 21 3.24 -13.90 6.28
C PHE A 21 2.92 -13.42 4.86
N SER A 22 3.34 -12.22 4.47
CA SER A 22 3.14 -11.73 3.10
C SER A 22 3.72 -12.66 2.03
N ALA A 23 4.81 -13.38 2.30
CA ALA A 23 5.37 -14.36 1.37
C ALA A 23 4.50 -15.63 1.26
N ILE A 24 3.95 -16.14 2.37
CA ILE A 24 3.08 -17.32 2.35
C ILE A 24 1.79 -17.04 1.58
N PHE A 25 1.15 -15.90 1.87
CA PHE A 25 -0.06 -15.50 1.18
C PHE A 25 -0.12 -13.99 1.02
N PRO A 26 -0.35 -13.47 -0.21
CA PRO A 26 -0.42 -12.04 -0.48
C PRO A 26 -1.38 -11.33 0.48
N GLY A 27 -0.97 -10.20 1.03
CA GLY A 27 -1.79 -9.40 1.95
C GLY A 27 -1.77 -9.81 3.42
N THR A 28 -1.33 -11.03 3.77
CA THR A 28 -1.36 -11.47 5.18
C THR A 28 -0.33 -10.77 6.06
N GLY A 29 0.79 -10.27 5.52
CA GLY A 29 1.73 -9.43 6.27
C GLY A 29 1.15 -8.08 6.67
N ALA A 30 0.33 -7.46 5.81
CA ALA A 30 -0.40 -6.25 6.16
C ALA A 30 -1.49 -6.51 7.23
N ILE A 31 -2.16 -7.67 7.16
CA ILE A 31 -3.10 -8.12 8.20
C ILE A 31 -2.38 -8.32 9.54
N TYR A 32 -1.19 -8.94 9.55
CA TYR A 32 -0.35 -9.07 10.74
C TYR A 32 0.02 -7.70 11.33
N ASN A 33 0.31 -6.73 10.46
CA ASN A 33 0.56 -5.35 10.88
C ASN A 33 -0.68 -4.61 11.40
N GLY A 34 -1.87 -5.20 11.37
CA GLY A 34 -3.14 -4.58 11.78
C GLY A 34 -3.78 -3.71 10.70
N SER A 35 -3.20 -3.66 9.50
CA SER A 35 -3.69 -2.91 8.34
C SER A 35 -4.62 -3.79 7.50
N TYR A 36 -5.76 -4.18 8.07
CA TYR A 36 -6.70 -5.15 7.46
C TYR A 36 -7.19 -4.74 6.06
N LEU A 37 -7.57 -3.46 5.89
CA LEU A 37 -8.04 -2.95 4.61
C LEU A 37 -6.99 -3.13 3.51
N LYS A 38 -5.74 -2.80 3.83
CA LYS A 38 -4.59 -2.93 2.92
C LYS A 38 -4.32 -4.40 2.58
N GLY A 39 -4.37 -5.29 3.57
CA GLY A 39 -4.21 -6.72 3.36
C GLY A 39 -5.28 -7.34 2.48
N ILE A 40 -6.56 -7.02 2.71
CA ILE A 40 -7.68 -7.47 1.87
C ILE A 40 -7.52 -6.96 0.44
N MET A 41 -7.10 -5.70 0.27
CA MET A 41 -6.86 -5.13 -1.05
C MET A 41 -5.73 -5.86 -1.79
N TYR A 42 -4.65 -6.24 -1.10
CA TYR A 42 -3.59 -7.03 -1.71
C TYR A 42 -4.05 -8.42 -2.16
N ILE A 43 -4.93 -9.06 -1.40
CA ILE A 43 -5.55 -10.34 -1.79
C ILE A 43 -6.39 -10.16 -3.07
N ILE A 44 -7.23 -9.12 -3.13
CA ILE A 44 -8.09 -8.84 -4.30
C ILE A 44 -7.25 -8.53 -5.54
N ILE A 45 -6.24 -7.67 -5.42
CA ILE A 45 -5.35 -7.30 -6.53
C ILE A 45 -4.61 -8.55 -7.04
N PHE A 46 -4.07 -9.37 -6.14
CA PHE A 46 -3.40 -10.62 -6.50
C PHE A 46 -4.33 -11.56 -7.27
N ALA A 47 -5.55 -11.79 -6.75
CA ALA A 47 -6.54 -12.64 -7.39
C ALA A 47 -6.92 -12.12 -8.79
N GLY A 48 -7.09 -10.81 -8.95
CA GLY A 48 -7.35 -10.17 -10.24
C GLY A 48 -6.19 -10.36 -11.23
N LEU A 49 -4.94 -10.16 -10.78
CA LEU A 49 -3.75 -10.36 -11.61
C LEU A 49 -3.61 -11.82 -12.06
N VAL A 50 -3.79 -12.78 -11.14
CA VAL A 50 -3.78 -14.20 -11.46
C VAL A 50 -4.88 -14.57 -12.46
N THR A 51 -6.08 -14.02 -12.31
CA THR A 51 -7.21 -14.31 -13.22
C THR A 51 -6.91 -13.88 -14.66
N ILE A 52 -6.27 -12.71 -14.82
CA ILE A 52 -5.96 -12.16 -16.15
C ILE A 52 -4.81 -12.92 -16.82
N GLN A 53 -3.96 -13.65 -16.08
CA GLN A 53 -2.90 -14.48 -16.68
C GLN A 53 -3.40 -15.51 -17.69
N SER A 54 -4.65 -15.98 -17.53
CA SER A 54 -5.24 -16.99 -18.42
C SER A 54 -5.50 -16.50 -19.86
N ARG A 55 -5.41 -15.18 -20.10
CA ARG A 55 -5.73 -14.57 -21.39
C ARG A 55 -4.57 -14.58 -22.41
N GLY A 56 -3.42 -15.15 -22.05
CA GLY A 56 -2.36 -15.63 -22.95
C GLY A 56 -1.86 -14.65 -24.01
N GLY A 57 -0.63 -14.11 -23.86
CA GLY A 57 0.03 -13.49 -25.02
C GLY A 57 1.22 -12.59 -24.73
N GLN A 58 1.34 -12.00 -23.54
CA GLN A 58 2.39 -11.00 -23.29
C GLN A 58 3.03 -11.13 -21.90
N PRO A 59 4.37 -10.98 -21.79
CA PRO A 59 5.11 -11.16 -20.54
C PRO A 59 4.80 -10.08 -19.48
N PHE A 60 4.16 -8.97 -19.89
CA PHE A 60 3.88 -7.82 -19.03
C PHE A 60 3.05 -8.16 -17.80
N VAL A 61 1.93 -8.89 -17.95
CA VAL A 61 1.04 -9.19 -16.81
C VAL A 61 1.73 -10.15 -15.82
N GLY A 62 2.55 -11.07 -16.31
CA GLY A 62 3.39 -11.92 -15.46
C GLY A 62 4.47 -11.15 -14.71
N LEU A 63 5.12 -10.19 -15.38
CA LEU A 63 6.09 -9.28 -14.74
C LEU A 63 5.41 -8.36 -13.72
N LEU A 64 4.19 -7.88 -14.01
CA LEU A 64 3.41 -7.05 -13.09
C LEU A 64 2.99 -7.86 -11.85
N LEU A 65 2.55 -9.11 -12.03
CA LEU A 65 2.27 -10.04 -10.94
C LEU A 65 3.51 -10.26 -10.07
N ALA A 66 4.67 -10.55 -10.68
CA ALA A 66 5.92 -10.74 -9.96
C ALA A 66 6.32 -9.47 -9.19
N GLY A 67 6.29 -8.30 -9.85
CA GLY A 67 6.59 -7.01 -9.25
C GLY A 67 5.66 -6.69 -8.08
N PHE A 68 4.35 -6.91 -8.24
CA PHE A 68 3.37 -6.74 -7.18
C PHE A 68 3.63 -7.69 -5.99
N TYR A 69 3.95 -8.96 -6.28
CA TYR A 69 4.23 -9.96 -5.25
C TYR A 69 5.43 -9.59 -4.38
N PHE A 70 6.54 -9.12 -4.98
CA PHE A 70 7.69 -8.64 -4.21
C PHE A 70 7.41 -7.31 -3.50
N PHE A 71 6.70 -6.39 -4.16
CA PHE A 71 6.33 -5.10 -3.59
C PHE A 71 5.54 -5.27 -2.28
N GLN A 72 4.50 -6.10 -2.26
CA GLN A 72 3.66 -6.24 -1.06
C GLN A 72 4.39 -6.87 0.12
N ILE A 73 5.43 -7.68 -0.12
CA ILE A 73 6.32 -8.19 0.94
C ILE A 73 7.16 -7.05 1.52
N ILE A 74 7.85 -6.28 0.67
CA ILE A 74 8.70 -5.16 1.09
C ILE A 74 7.89 -4.12 1.84
N ASP A 75 6.70 -3.81 1.34
CA ASP A 75 5.79 -2.85 1.95
C ASP A 75 5.30 -3.33 3.33
N ALA A 76 4.92 -4.61 3.48
CA ALA A 76 4.58 -5.17 4.79
C ALA A 76 5.75 -5.12 5.79
N VAL A 77 6.97 -5.40 5.35
CA VAL A 77 8.18 -5.29 6.21
C VAL A 77 8.44 -3.84 6.60
N ASN A 78 8.35 -2.90 5.66
CA ASN A 78 8.58 -1.48 5.90
C ASN A 78 7.52 -0.90 6.85
N GLU A 79 6.26 -1.29 6.69
CA GLU A 79 5.17 -0.90 7.57
C GLU A 79 5.41 -1.42 8.98
N ALA A 80 5.76 -2.71 9.13
CA ALA A 80 6.11 -3.27 10.43
C ALA A 80 7.25 -2.50 11.11
N ARG A 81 8.33 -2.17 10.39
CA ARG A 81 9.45 -1.38 10.92
C ARG A 81 9.01 -0.02 11.45
N ARG A 82 8.10 0.66 10.75
CA ARG A 82 7.54 1.95 11.18
C ARG A 82 6.74 1.79 12.47
N LEU A 83 5.92 0.75 12.57
CA LEU A 83 5.13 0.46 13.77
C LEU A 83 6.02 0.09 14.97
N SER A 84 7.09 -0.70 14.77
CA SER A 84 8.04 -1.03 15.84
C SER A 84 8.83 0.19 16.32
N ALA A 85 9.23 1.08 15.40
CA ALA A 85 9.91 2.32 15.73
C ALA A 85 9.01 3.27 16.56
N ALA A 86 7.72 3.35 16.21
CA ALA A 86 6.74 4.14 16.96
C ALA A 86 6.41 3.58 18.35
N ALA A 87 6.73 2.31 18.63
CA ALA A 87 6.48 1.64 19.91
C ALA A 87 7.66 1.74 20.90
N SER A 88 8.72 2.49 20.58
CA SER A 88 9.92 2.59 21.44
C SER A 88 9.71 3.53 22.64
N PRO A 89 10.29 3.25 23.83
CA PRO A 89 9.80 3.75 25.13
C PRO A 89 10.24 5.16 25.55
N THR A 90 10.74 6.03 24.66
CA THR A 90 11.27 7.34 25.09
C THR A 90 10.18 8.38 25.44
N ALA A 91 8.90 8.00 25.50
CA ALA A 91 7.77 8.91 25.74
C ALA A 91 6.77 8.33 26.75
N GLU A 92 7.26 7.98 27.93
CA GLU A 92 6.49 7.33 28.99
C GLU A 92 5.73 8.37 29.84
N GLY A 93 4.40 8.21 29.97
CA GLY A 93 3.65 8.79 31.09
C GLY A 93 2.23 9.25 30.78
N ALA A 94 2.02 10.07 29.75
CA ALA A 94 0.70 10.63 29.42
C ALA A 94 0.12 10.12 28.09
N GLN A 95 0.92 9.37 27.33
CA GLN A 95 0.62 8.96 25.97
C GLN A 95 -0.14 7.62 25.91
N GLY A 96 -0.02 6.72 26.89
CA GLY A 96 -0.69 5.41 26.84
C GLY A 96 -2.22 5.48 26.78
N THR A 97 -2.83 6.35 27.59
CA THR A 97 -4.29 6.56 27.60
C THR A 97 -4.75 7.37 26.37
N ARG A 98 -3.94 8.33 25.91
CA ARG A 98 -4.23 9.08 24.68
C ARG A 98 -4.08 8.23 23.43
N ILE A 99 -3.10 7.34 23.37
CA ILE A 99 -2.86 6.41 22.26
C ILE A 99 -3.93 5.32 22.23
N ALA A 100 -4.45 4.86 23.38
CA ALA A 100 -5.58 3.92 23.40
C ALA A 100 -6.87 4.58 22.87
N VAL A 101 -7.17 5.80 23.31
CA VAL A 101 -8.31 6.60 22.84
C VAL A 101 -8.12 7.04 21.38
N GLU A 102 -6.93 7.47 20.98
CA GLU A 102 -6.59 7.83 19.60
C GLU A 102 -6.58 6.60 18.69
N ALA A 103 -6.10 5.44 19.14
CA ALA A 103 -6.16 4.20 18.35
C ALA A 103 -7.60 3.72 18.17
N GLU A 104 -8.46 3.82 19.18
CA GLU A 104 -9.89 3.51 19.04
C GLU A 104 -10.60 4.51 18.11
N LEU A 105 -10.20 5.79 18.17
CA LEU A 105 -10.66 6.84 17.24
C LEU A 105 -10.05 6.72 15.82
N ASP A 106 -8.87 6.13 15.65
CA ASP A 106 -8.20 5.87 14.36
C ASP A 106 -8.64 4.55 13.72
N ILE A 107 -9.16 3.61 14.50
CA ILE A 107 -9.88 2.44 13.98
C ILE A 107 -11.25 2.88 13.43
N ALA A 108 -11.85 3.92 14.04
CA ALA A 108 -13.12 4.52 13.61
C ALA A 108 -12.96 5.62 12.54
N ARG A 109 -11.80 6.29 12.46
CA ARG A 109 -11.46 7.10 11.28
C ARG A 109 -11.05 6.13 10.18
N PRO A 110 -11.76 6.07 9.04
CA PRO A 110 -11.19 5.45 7.87
C PRO A 110 -9.91 6.22 7.50
N SER A 111 -8.77 5.77 8.01
CA SER A 111 -7.43 6.30 7.69
C SER A 111 -6.95 5.81 6.32
N GLY A 112 -7.81 5.11 5.58
CA GLY A 112 -7.71 5.02 4.14
C GLY A 112 -7.79 6.42 3.58
N SER A 113 -6.63 7.03 3.30
CA SER A 113 -6.53 8.32 2.61
C SER A 113 -7.57 8.30 1.49
N ILE A 114 -8.44 9.31 1.43
CA ILE A 114 -9.57 9.39 0.48
C ILE A 114 -9.13 9.08 -0.97
N SER A 115 -7.86 9.32 -1.27
CA SER A 115 -7.15 8.94 -2.47
C SER A 115 -7.26 7.45 -2.83
N TRP A 116 -7.18 6.53 -1.86
CA TRP A 116 -7.31 5.09 -2.10
C TRP A 116 -8.73 4.69 -2.50
N GLY A 117 -9.75 5.31 -1.89
CA GLY A 117 -11.14 5.13 -2.30
C GLY A 117 -11.38 5.62 -3.73
N ILE A 118 -10.84 6.80 -4.07
CA ILE A 118 -10.90 7.35 -5.43
C ILE A 118 -10.19 6.44 -6.43
N ILE A 119 -9.01 5.94 -6.11
CA ILE A 119 -8.26 5.00 -6.96
C ILE A 119 -9.06 3.73 -7.20
N LEU A 120 -9.68 3.15 -6.16
CA LEU A 120 -10.51 1.95 -6.28
C LEU A 120 -11.76 2.19 -7.14
N ILE A 121 -12.42 3.33 -6.98
CA ILE A 121 -13.59 3.71 -7.79
C ILE A 121 -13.20 3.87 -9.26
N LEU A 122 -12.10 4.57 -9.53
CA LEU A 122 -11.61 4.75 -10.90
C LEU A 122 -11.18 3.42 -11.52
N LEU A 123 -10.49 2.58 -10.77
CA LEU A 123 -10.02 1.28 -11.23
C LEU A 123 -11.18 0.31 -11.48
N GLY A 124 -12.17 0.27 -10.58
CA GLY A 124 -13.39 -0.52 -10.75
C GLY A 124 -14.25 -0.03 -11.92
N GLY A 125 -14.36 1.29 -12.10
CA GLY A 125 -15.01 1.88 -13.27
C GLY A 125 -14.30 1.50 -14.57
N LEU A 126 -12.97 1.59 -14.60
CA LEU A 126 -12.15 1.19 -15.75
C LEU A 126 -12.34 -0.30 -16.09
N PHE A 127 -12.38 -1.18 -15.08
CA PHE A 127 -12.62 -2.60 -15.28
C PHE A 127 -14.02 -2.91 -15.80
N LEU A 128 -15.04 -2.17 -15.36
CA LEU A 128 -16.39 -2.27 -15.92
C LEU A 128 -16.39 -1.87 -17.40
N LEU A 129 -15.78 -0.73 -17.75
CA LEU A 129 -15.69 -0.28 -19.15
C LEU A 129 -14.95 -1.30 -20.03
N ALA A 130 -13.90 -1.92 -19.50
CA ALA A 130 -13.18 -2.97 -20.19
C ALA A 130 -14.00 -4.27 -20.33
N ASN A 131 -14.82 -4.61 -19.34
CA ASN A 131 -15.71 -5.77 -19.40
C ASN A 131 -16.88 -5.60 -20.38
N TYR A 132 -17.40 -4.39 -20.55
CA TYR A 132 -18.47 -4.08 -21.51
C TYR A 132 -17.96 -3.89 -22.95
N GLU A 133 -16.70 -4.22 -23.25
CA GLU A 133 -16.04 -4.01 -24.55
C GLU A 133 -16.06 -2.55 -25.05
N VAL A 134 -16.40 -1.59 -24.19
CA VAL A 134 -16.37 -0.15 -24.50
C VAL A 134 -14.93 0.31 -24.69
N ILE A 135 -14.00 -0.30 -23.93
CA ILE A 135 -12.56 -0.12 -24.07
C ILE A 135 -11.94 -1.51 -24.23
N SER A 136 -11.29 -1.77 -25.35
CA SER A 136 -10.58 -3.03 -25.57
C SER A 136 -9.39 -3.13 -24.59
N TYR A 137 -9.22 -4.30 -23.97
CA TYR A 137 -8.05 -4.57 -23.13
C TYR A 137 -6.73 -4.35 -23.90
N ASP A 138 -6.73 -4.65 -25.20
CA ASP A 138 -5.60 -4.41 -26.10
C ASP A 138 -5.25 -2.92 -26.18
N ALA A 139 -6.24 -2.03 -26.26
CA ALA A 139 -5.99 -0.58 -26.27
C ALA A 139 -5.34 -0.10 -24.96
N LEU A 140 -5.78 -0.58 -23.79
CA LEU A 140 -5.14 -0.20 -22.53
C LEU A 140 -3.66 -0.65 -22.47
N ILE A 141 -3.34 -1.80 -23.07
CA ILE A 141 -1.99 -2.36 -23.12
C ILE A 141 -1.14 -1.72 -24.24
N ASP A 142 -1.73 -1.28 -25.34
CA ASP A 142 -0.97 -0.65 -26.42
C ASP A 142 -0.62 0.81 -26.08
N TYR A 143 -1.51 1.49 -25.34
CA TYR A 143 -1.37 2.93 -25.04
C TYR A 143 -0.75 3.23 -23.65
N TRP A 144 -0.52 2.24 -22.77
CA TRP A 144 0.17 2.48 -21.49
C TRP A 144 1.57 3.11 -21.62
N PRO A 145 2.38 2.84 -22.66
CA PRO A 145 3.68 3.50 -22.83
C PRO A 145 3.54 5.02 -22.98
N LEU A 146 2.43 5.53 -23.55
CA LEU A 146 2.19 6.97 -23.62
C LEU A 146 2.02 7.58 -22.23
N ALA A 147 1.43 6.85 -21.28
CA ALA A 147 1.31 7.31 -19.90
C ALA A 147 2.70 7.45 -19.25
N LEU A 148 3.59 6.47 -19.45
CA LEU A 148 4.99 6.56 -19.01
C LEU A 148 5.73 7.74 -19.67
N ILE A 149 5.57 7.92 -20.98
CA ILE A 149 6.18 9.03 -21.72
C ILE A 149 5.69 10.37 -21.14
N GLY A 150 4.38 10.52 -20.91
CA GLY A 150 3.81 11.72 -20.29
C GLY A 150 4.36 11.98 -18.90
N LEU A 151 4.52 10.93 -18.08
CA LEU A 151 5.07 11.03 -16.72
C LEU A 151 6.56 11.41 -16.76
N GLY A 152 7.33 10.84 -17.69
CA GLY A 152 8.72 11.22 -17.97
C GLY A 152 8.87 12.67 -18.42
N LEU A 153 7.99 13.13 -19.32
CA LEU A 153 7.93 14.53 -19.76
C LEU A 153 7.62 15.46 -18.60
N LYS A 154 6.68 15.08 -17.71
CA LYS A 154 6.33 15.84 -16.52
C LYS A 154 7.52 15.96 -15.56
N LEU A 155 8.26 14.88 -15.31
CA LEU A 155 9.48 14.91 -14.50
C LEU A 155 10.56 15.80 -15.11
N LEU A 156 10.70 15.77 -16.44
CA LEU A 156 11.65 16.61 -17.16
C LEU A 156 11.28 18.09 -17.08
N ALA A 157 9.99 18.41 -17.21
CA ALA A 157 9.47 19.74 -17.01
C ALA A 157 9.75 20.22 -15.58
N ASP A 158 9.37 19.45 -14.56
CA ASP A 158 9.63 19.77 -13.16
C ASP A 158 11.12 20.00 -12.88
N TYR A 159 12.00 19.20 -13.48
CA TYR A 159 13.46 19.36 -13.37
C TYR A 159 13.95 20.71 -13.92
N PHE A 160 13.48 21.12 -15.10
CA PHE A 160 13.88 22.39 -15.70
C PHE A 160 13.21 23.61 -15.05
N TYR A 161 11.98 23.47 -14.55
CA TYR A 161 11.28 24.52 -13.83
C TYR A 161 11.84 24.73 -12.42
N GLY A 162 12.22 23.67 -11.70
CA GLY A 162 12.86 23.76 -10.38
C GLY A 162 14.22 24.47 -10.41
N LYS A 163 14.98 24.33 -11.51
CA LYS A 163 16.30 24.94 -11.68
C LYS A 163 16.27 26.47 -11.84
N ARG A 164 15.13 27.06 -12.21
CA ARG A 164 14.99 28.53 -12.37
C ARG A 164 14.67 29.27 -11.07
N SER A 165 14.13 28.59 -10.05
CA SER A 165 13.80 29.23 -8.76
C SER A 165 15.05 29.54 -7.91
N SER A 166 16.10 28.71 -8.02
CA SER A 166 17.33 28.86 -7.23
C SER A 166 18.31 29.94 -7.73
N LYS A 167 18.08 30.57 -8.89
CA LYS A 167 19.01 31.56 -9.46
C LYS A 167 18.56 33.02 -9.29
N LYS A 168 17.52 33.26 -8.48
CA LYS A 168 16.94 34.60 -8.25
C LYS A 168 16.82 35.00 -6.77
N SER A 169 17.48 34.26 -5.87
CA SER A 169 17.69 34.67 -4.48
C SER A 169 19.16 34.97 -4.24
#